data_AF-A0A9K2KM72-F1
#
_entry.id   AF-A0A9K2KM72-F1
#
_cell.length_a   1.000
_cell.length_b   1.000
_cell.length_c   1.000
_cell.angle_alpha   90.00
_cell.angle_beta   90.00
_cell.angle_gamma   90.00
#
_symmetry.space_group_name_H-M   'P 1'
#
loop_
_entity.id
_entity.type
_entity.pdbx_description
1 polymer ?
#
loop_
_entity_poly.entity_id
_entity_poly.type
_entity_poly.pdbx_seq_one_letter_code
_entity_poly.pdbx_strand_id
1 'polypeptide(L)'
;MSYLVVISDKHIVKNKPTVLNDFYAISNILTNNFGFKVQLDKDQKFDFFYHNNFPENILGYDDSVLWTKNPTDGFLQLLIEISNSIENTRVIGDEGEWYISLNEVRYLDSEPELKVNMFLEYLKAWTPAIILIVIFFILKILFVI
;
A
#
# COMPACT_ATOMS: atom_id res chain seq x y z
N MET A 1 5.51 16.97 8.85
CA MET A 1 5.07 15.60 8.53
C MET A 1 4.97 15.48 7.02
N SER A 2 5.47 14.41 6.41
CA SER A 2 5.20 14.08 5.01
C SER A 2 4.12 13.00 5.03
N TYR A 3 3.02 13.26 4.34
CA TYR A 3 1.86 12.39 4.22
C TYR A 3 1.84 11.75 2.83
N LEU A 4 1.72 10.43 2.75
CA LEU A 4 1.73 9.68 1.49
C LEU A 4 0.33 9.14 1.19
N VAL A 5 -0.15 9.37 -0.03
CA VAL A 5 -1.42 8.85 -0.52
C VAL A 5 -1.19 7.96 -1.73
N VAL A 6 -1.86 6.82 -1.75
CA VAL A 6 -1.74 5.84 -2.82
C VAL A 6 -3.10 5.38 -3.36
N ILE A 7 -3.17 5.07 -4.65
CA ILE A 7 -4.27 4.30 -5.25
C ILE A 7 -3.78 2.87 -5.44
N SER A 8 -4.44 1.90 -4.80
CA SER A 8 -4.03 0.48 -4.88
C SER A 8 -5.21 -0.49 -4.88
N ASP A 9 -5.01 -1.62 -5.54
CA ASP A 9 -5.88 -2.79 -5.61
C ASP A 9 -5.48 -3.94 -4.67
N LYS A 10 -4.25 -3.91 -4.11
CA LYS A 10 -3.55 -4.98 -3.36
C LYS A 10 -4.25 -5.50 -2.09
N HIS A 11 -5.43 -4.97 -1.85
CA HIS A 11 -6.02 -4.72 -0.58
C HIS A 11 -7.53 -5.04 -0.63
N ILE A 12 -8.06 -5.27 -1.84
CA ILE A 12 -9.48 -5.56 -2.11
C ILE A 12 -9.64 -7.02 -2.58
N VAL A 13 -8.77 -7.57 -3.45
CA VAL A 13 -8.76 -9.01 -3.79
C VAL A 13 -7.38 -9.44 -4.31
N LYS A 14 -6.70 -10.38 -3.63
CA LYS A 14 -5.32 -10.84 -3.98
C LYS A 14 -5.13 -11.45 -5.40
N ASN A 15 -6.18 -11.69 -6.18
CA ASN A 15 -6.12 -12.62 -7.31
C ASN A 15 -6.73 -12.12 -8.64
N LYS A 16 -6.98 -10.82 -8.81
CA LYS A 16 -7.41 -10.29 -10.12
C LYS A 16 -6.46 -9.20 -10.60
N PRO A 17 -5.89 -9.31 -11.82
CA PRO A 17 -5.14 -8.20 -12.39
C PRO A 17 -6.09 -7.01 -12.58
N THR A 18 -5.72 -5.87 -11.99
CA THR A 18 -6.39 -4.60 -12.24
C THR A 18 -5.66 -3.80 -13.31
N VAL A 19 -6.33 -2.76 -13.80
CA VAL A 19 -5.77 -1.80 -14.76
C VAL A 19 -4.50 -1.13 -14.22
N LEU A 20 -4.30 -1.06 -12.90
CA LEU A 20 -3.07 -0.55 -12.31
C LEU A 20 -1.84 -1.41 -12.62
N ASN A 21 -2.01 -2.68 -13.03
CA ASN A 21 -0.87 -3.55 -13.38
C ASN A 21 -0.34 -3.30 -14.81
N ASP A 22 -1.05 -2.51 -15.61
CA ASP A 22 -0.65 -2.14 -16.97
C ASP A 22 -0.43 -0.64 -17.05
N PHE A 23 0.85 -0.25 -17.12
CA PHE A 23 1.27 1.15 -17.23
C PHE A 23 0.58 1.88 -18.40
N TYR A 24 0.43 1.25 -19.56
CA TYR A 24 -0.16 1.90 -20.72
C TYR A 24 -1.66 2.10 -20.54
N ALA A 25 -2.34 1.12 -19.96
CA ALA A 25 -3.77 1.22 -19.67
C ALA A 25 -4.06 2.34 -18.66
N ILE A 26 -3.31 2.39 -17.54
CA ILE A 26 -3.50 3.46 -16.55
C ILE A 26 -3.06 4.82 -17.08
N SER A 27 -1.96 4.90 -17.83
CA SER A 27 -1.50 6.14 -18.47
C SER A 27 -2.56 6.71 -19.41
N ASN A 28 -3.21 5.86 -20.23
CA ASN A 28 -4.31 6.28 -21.10
C ASN A 28 -5.51 6.81 -20.32
N ILE A 29 -5.88 6.19 -19.20
CA ILE A 29 -6.97 6.70 -18.35
C ILE A 29 -6.61 8.07 -17.78
N LEU A 30 -5.42 8.19 -17.18
CA LEU A 30 -4.97 9.44 -16.54
C LEU A 30 -4.89 10.59 -17.56
N THR A 31 -4.33 10.32 -18.74
CA THR A 31 -4.13 11.35 -19.77
C THR A 31 -5.42 11.72 -20.49
N ASN A 32 -6.21 10.74 -20.95
CA ASN A 32 -7.39 11.01 -21.77
C ASN A 32 -8.61 11.42 -20.94
N ASN A 33 -8.79 10.86 -19.74
CA ASN A 33 -10.00 11.10 -18.95
C ASN A 33 -9.79 12.15 -17.87
N PHE A 34 -8.57 12.25 -17.34
CA PHE A 34 -8.26 13.11 -16.19
C PHE A 34 -7.25 14.22 -16.51
N GLY A 35 -6.86 14.40 -17.78
CA GLY A 35 -6.05 15.53 -18.22
C GLY A 35 -4.61 15.56 -17.70
N PHE A 36 -4.11 14.42 -17.18
CA PHE A 36 -2.70 14.32 -16.79
C PHE A 36 -1.79 14.36 -18.02
N LYS A 37 -0.55 14.76 -17.77
CA LYS A 37 0.55 14.71 -18.74
C LYS A 37 1.68 13.89 -18.18
N VAL A 38 2.43 13.26 -19.07
CA VAL A 38 3.58 12.42 -18.71
C VAL A 38 4.84 13.28 -18.74
N GLN A 39 5.60 13.27 -17.64
CA GLN A 39 6.97 13.73 -17.60
C GLN A 39 7.90 12.54 -17.85
N LEU A 40 8.87 12.73 -18.75
CA LEU A 40 9.94 11.77 -19.01
C LEU A 40 11.26 12.30 -18.45
N ASP A 41 12.12 11.38 -18.03
CA ASP A 41 13.48 11.68 -17.61
C ASP A 41 14.41 11.93 -18.82
N LYS A 42 15.71 12.13 -18.55
CA LYS A 42 16.72 12.38 -19.59
C LYS A 42 16.93 11.18 -20.53
N ASP A 43 16.60 9.98 -20.08
CA ASP A 43 16.73 8.73 -20.85
C ASP A 43 15.42 8.36 -21.56
N GLN A 44 14.44 9.29 -21.62
CA GLN A 44 13.09 9.09 -22.16
C GLN A 44 12.28 8.00 -21.44
N LYS A 45 12.61 7.71 -20.18
CA LYS A 45 11.83 6.82 -19.33
C LYS A 45 10.80 7.63 -18.55
N PHE A 46 9.73 6.95 -18.14
CA PHE A 46 8.71 7.55 -17.28
C PHE A 46 9.34 8.06 -15.98
N ASP A 47 9.01 9.29 -15.60
CA ASP A 47 9.39 9.90 -14.33
C ASP A 47 8.15 10.06 -13.43
N PHE A 48 7.19 10.89 -13.84
CA PHE A 48 5.92 11.08 -13.13
C PHE A 48 4.80 11.61 -14.04
N PHE A 49 3.56 11.53 -13.58
CA PHE A 49 2.44 12.28 -14.16
C PHE A 49 2.27 13.62 -13.44
N TYR A 50 1.88 14.66 -14.18
CA TYR A 50 1.55 15.98 -13.64
C TYR A 50 0.23 16.51 -14.21
N HIS A 51 -0.41 17.42 -13.48
CA HIS A 51 -1.67 18.03 -13.88
C HIS A 51 -1.57 19.55 -13.80
N ASN A 52 -1.92 20.26 -14.88
CA ASN A 52 -1.76 21.72 -14.97
C ASN A 52 -2.53 22.50 -13.88
N ASN A 53 -3.67 21.98 -13.42
CA ASN A 53 -4.47 22.62 -12.37
C ASN A 53 -3.93 22.38 -10.95
N PHE A 54 -2.94 21.49 -10.80
CA PHE A 54 -2.34 21.11 -9.51
C PHE A 54 -0.80 21.09 -9.65
N PRO A 55 -0.16 22.23 -9.94
CA PRO A 55 1.27 22.30 -10.26
C PRO A 55 2.19 21.87 -9.11
N GLU A 56 1.70 21.92 -7.87
CA GLU A 56 2.40 21.49 -6.67
C GLU A 56 2.34 19.97 -6.42
N ASN A 57 1.47 19.25 -7.13
CA ASN A 57 1.28 17.81 -6.96
C ASN A 57 1.79 17.01 -8.16
N ILE A 58 2.51 15.94 -7.86
CA ILE A 58 2.95 14.94 -8.83
C ILE A 58 2.34 13.58 -8.50
N LEU A 59 2.13 12.76 -9.51
CA LEU A 59 1.64 11.40 -9.34
C LEU A 59 2.69 10.43 -9.90
N GLY A 60 3.36 9.72 -9.01
CA GLY A 60 4.26 8.65 -9.36
C GLY A 60 3.49 7.36 -9.68
N TYR A 61 4.14 6.48 -10.42
CA TYR A 61 3.64 5.13 -10.69
C TYR A 61 4.79 4.15 -10.49
N ASP A 62 4.61 3.18 -9.60
CA ASP A 62 5.55 2.09 -9.38
C ASP A 62 4.82 0.87 -8.79
N ASP A 63 5.29 -0.34 -9.09
CA ASP A 63 4.76 -1.60 -8.57
C ASP A 63 3.22 -1.71 -8.59
N SER A 64 2.61 -1.24 -9.68
CA SER A 64 1.15 -1.20 -9.89
C SER A 64 0.40 -0.33 -8.88
N VAL A 65 1.05 0.74 -8.40
CA VAL A 65 0.52 1.70 -7.44
C VAL A 65 0.74 3.11 -7.95
N LEU A 66 -0.31 3.92 -7.91
CA LEU A 66 -0.18 5.38 -8.10
C LEU A 66 0.05 6.02 -6.74
N TRP A 67 1.03 6.90 -6.62
CA TRP A 67 1.38 7.51 -5.33
C TRP A 67 1.66 9.00 -5.45
N THR A 68 1.30 9.75 -4.41
CA THR A 68 1.62 11.18 -4.30
C THR A 68 1.94 11.54 -2.86
N LYS A 69 2.71 12.61 -2.67
CA LYS A 69 3.09 13.13 -1.35
C LYS A 69 2.38 14.45 -1.10
N ASN A 70 1.80 14.60 0.08
CA ASN A 70 1.12 15.79 0.56
C ASN A 70 0.15 16.36 -0.50
N PRO A 71 -0.83 15.57 -0.99
CA PRO A 71 -1.83 16.09 -1.91
C PRO A 71 -2.58 17.27 -1.30
N THR A 72 -2.85 18.30 -2.10
CA THR A 72 -3.86 19.29 -1.71
C THR A 72 -5.24 18.62 -1.66
N ASP A 73 -6.19 19.20 -0.93
CA ASP A 73 -7.55 18.64 -0.84
C ASP A 73 -8.19 18.46 -2.23
N GLY A 74 -7.95 19.41 -3.14
CA GLY A 74 -8.42 19.32 -4.53
C GLY A 74 -7.77 18.16 -5.30
N PHE A 75 -6.48 17.92 -5.09
CA PHE A 75 -5.79 16.80 -5.72
C PHE A 75 -6.21 15.46 -5.09
N LEU A 76 -6.42 15.41 -3.77
CA LEU A 76 -6.94 14.23 -3.09
C LEU A 76 -8.33 13.85 -3.59
N GLN A 77 -9.21 14.83 -3.79
CA GLN A 77 -10.52 14.62 -4.41
C GLN A 77 -10.40 14.04 -5.82
N LEU A 78 -9.47 14.55 -6.63
CA LEU A 78 -9.18 14.00 -7.96
C LEU A 78 -8.69 12.54 -7.89
N LEU A 79 -7.86 12.18 -6.91
CA LEU A 79 -7.41 10.80 -6.72
C LEU A 79 -8.58 9.86 -6.35
N ILE A 80 -9.52 10.34 -5.53
CA ILE A 80 -10.74 9.60 -5.19
C ILE A 80 -11.56 9.35 -6.45
N GLU A 81 -11.74 10.36 -7.29
CA GLU A 81 -12.43 10.25 -8.59
C GLU A 81 -11.74 9.27 -9.54
N ILE A 82 -10.41 9.31 -9.64
CA ILE A 82 -9.62 8.34 -10.41
C ILE A 82 -9.87 6.94 -9.88
N SER A 83 -9.79 6.71 -8.57
CA SER A 83 -10.01 5.37 -8.01
C SER A 83 -11.44 4.86 -8.25
N ASN A 84 -12.44 5.74 -8.18
CA ASN A 84 -13.83 5.38 -8.48
C ASN A 84 -14.06 5.00 -9.95
N SER A 85 -13.21 5.47 -10.86
CA SER A 85 -13.25 5.08 -12.28
C SER A 85 -12.56 3.74 -12.57
N ILE A 86 -11.79 3.20 -11.62
CA ILE A 86 -11.03 1.96 -11.79
C ILE A 86 -11.57 0.92 -10.81
N GLU A 87 -12.18 -0.14 -11.34
CA GLU A 87 -12.74 -1.20 -10.52
C GLU A 87 -11.71 -1.78 -9.54
N ASN A 88 -12.17 -2.05 -8.31
CA ASN A 88 -11.39 -2.68 -7.25
C ASN A 88 -10.14 -1.89 -6.82
N THR A 89 -10.16 -0.57 -6.94
CA THR A 89 -9.12 0.30 -6.38
C THR A 89 -9.65 1.19 -5.27
N ARG A 90 -8.75 1.69 -4.42
CA ARG A 90 -9.09 2.66 -3.37
C ARG A 90 -7.93 3.60 -3.11
N VAL A 91 -8.25 4.78 -2.59
CA VAL A 91 -7.28 5.76 -2.09
C VAL A 91 -6.95 5.46 -0.62
N ILE A 92 -5.67 5.26 -0.33
CA ILE A 92 -5.16 4.86 0.99
C ILE A 92 -4.11 5.86 1.48
N GLY A 93 -4.22 6.30 2.72
CA GLY A 93 -3.20 7.09 3.43
C GLY A 93 -2.15 6.21 4.12
N ASP A 94 -1.05 6.81 4.54
CA ASP A 94 0.05 6.10 5.19
C ASP A 94 -0.26 5.59 6.60
N GLU A 95 -1.29 6.11 7.27
CA GLU A 95 -1.76 5.60 8.57
C GLU A 95 -2.88 4.54 8.42
N GLY A 96 -3.14 4.07 7.20
CA GLY A 96 -4.18 3.08 6.90
C GLY A 96 -5.57 3.69 6.73
N GLU A 97 -5.65 5.01 6.54
CA GLU A 97 -6.87 5.70 6.12
C GLU A 97 -7.31 5.18 4.75
N TRP A 98 -8.60 4.98 4.58
CA TRP A 98 -9.26 4.75 3.32
C TRP A 98 -10.20 5.91 3.05
N TYR A 99 -9.88 6.70 2.03
CA TYR A 99 -10.66 7.86 1.62
C TYR A 99 -11.79 7.43 0.69
N ILE A 100 -13.04 7.58 1.14
CA ILE A 100 -14.24 7.41 0.31
C ILE A 100 -14.67 8.77 -0.26
N SER A 101 -14.54 9.82 0.56
CA SER A 101 -14.65 11.22 0.15
C SER A 101 -13.72 12.06 1.04
N LEU A 102 -13.57 13.36 0.74
CA LEU A 102 -12.82 14.27 1.62
C LEU A 102 -13.34 14.30 3.06
N ASN A 103 -14.63 14.04 3.27
CA ASN A 103 -15.28 14.09 4.58
C ASN A 103 -15.57 12.70 5.17
N GLU A 104 -15.35 11.63 4.41
CA GLU A 104 -15.58 10.24 4.85
C GLU A 104 -14.30 9.44 4.69
N VAL A 105 -13.64 9.24 5.83
CA VAL A 105 -12.45 8.41 5.96
C VAL A 105 -12.81 7.20 6.82
N ARG A 106 -12.52 6.01 6.30
CA ARG A 106 -12.57 4.76 7.07
C ARG A 106 -11.16 4.34 7.41
N TYR A 107 -11.00 3.58 8.48
CA TYR A 107 -9.74 2.92 8.76
C TYR A 107 -9.90 1.46 8.39
N LEU A 108 -8.92 0.92 7.66
CA LEU A 108 -8.85 -0.52 7.47
C LEU A 108 -8.67 -1.14 8.86
N ASP A 109 -9.62 -2.00 9.27
CA ASP A 109 -9.44 -2.81 10.47
C ASP A 109 -8.09 -3.51 10.31
N SER A 110 -7.13 -3.17 11.17
CA SER A 110 -5.84 -3.82 11.18
C SER A 110 -6.11 -5.30 11.40
N GLU A 111 -6.01 -6.14 10.37
CA GLU A 111 -6.40 -7.55 10.46
C GLU A 111 -5.72 -8.16 11.69
N PRO A 112 -6.48 -8.54 12.75
CA PRO A 112 -5.89 -9.16 13.92
C PRO A 112 -5.16 -10.47 13.54
N GLU A 113 -5.51 -11.07 12.41
CA GLU A 113 -4.88 -12.26 11.83
C GLU A 113 -3.39 -12.08 11.51
N LEU A 114 -2.95 -10.92 11.04
CA LEU A 114 -1.52 -10.64 10.76
C LEU A 114 -0.68 -10.63 12.04
N LYS A 115 -1.21 -10.07 13.14
CA LYS A 115 -0.55 -10.10 14.45
C LYS A 115 -0.49 -11.52 15.02
N VAL A 116 -1.55 -12.30 14.85
CA VAL A 116 -1.59 -13.70 15.30
C VAL A 116 -0.59 -14.56 14.54
N ASN A 117 -0.48 -14.39 13.22
CA ASN A 117 0.50 -15.13 12.40
C ASN A 117 1.95 -14.80 12.75
N MET A 118 2.30 -13.52 12.95
CA MET A 118 3.64 -13.13 13.41
C MET A 118 3.97 -13.69 14.79
N PHE A 119 3.01 -13.68 15.72
CA PHE A 119 3.20 -14.24 17.05
C PHE A 119 3.42 -15.76 17.01
N LEU A 120 2.66 -16.48 16.18
CA LEU A 120 2.84 -17.93 15.98
C LEU A 120 4.16 -18.28 15.30
N GLU A 121 4.59 -17.50 14.29
CA GLU A 121 5.89 -17.68 13.65
C GLU A 121 7.05 -17.42 14.62
N TYR A 122 6.93 -16.37 15.44
CA TYR A 122 7.87 -16.11 16.51
C TYR A 122 7.96 -17.30 17.49
N LEU A 123 6.83 -17.80 18.00
CA LEU A 123 6.82 -18.97 18.86
C LEU A 123 7.44 -20.20 18.19
N LYS A 124 7.17 -20.43 16.90
CA LYS A 124 7.74 -21.54 16.12
C LYS A 124 9.26 -21.43 16.00
N ALA A 125 9.80 -20.23 15.79
CA ALA A 125 11.24 -19.98 15.73
C ALA A 125 11.94 -20.25 17.07
N TRP A 126 11.27 -19.98 18.19
CA TRP A 126 11.82 -20.19 19.54
C TRP A 126 11.56 -21.59 20.11
N THR A 127 10.71 -22.39 19.47
CA THR A 127 10.33 -23.73 19.93
C THR A 127 11.54 -24.65 20.17
N PRO A 128 12.57 -24.71 19.30
CA PRO A 128 13.75 -25.56 19.54
C PRO A 128 14.55 -25.14 20.78
N ALA A 129 14.68 -23.82 21.00
CA ALA A 129 15.39 -23.27 22.15
C ALA A 129 14.65 -23.56 23.46
N ILE A 130 13.33 -23.43 23.46
CA ILE A 130 12.48 -23.78 24.62
C ILE A 130 12.60 -25.28 24.94
N ILE A 131 12.57 -26.15 23.93
CA ILE A 131 12.74 -27.61 24.11
C ILE A 131 14.11 -27.92 24.73
N LEU A 132 15.18 -27.30 24.24
CA LEU A 132 16.54 -27.47 24.78
C LEU A 132 16.64 -27.04 26.26
N ILE A 133 16.01 -25.92 26.62
CA ILE A 133 15.95 -25.43 28.00
C ILE A 133 15.22 -26.45 28.89
N VAL A 134 14.07 -26.95 28.44
CA VAL A 134 13.29 -27.95 29.20
C VAL A 134 14.09 -29.24 29.39
N ILE A 135 14.73 -29.76 28.33
CA ILE A 135 15.58 -30.95 28.40
C ILE A 135 16.74 -30.73 29.39
N PHE A 136 17.39 -29.57 29.35
CA PHE A 136 18.46 -29.23 30.28
C PHE A 136 17.99 -29.26 31.74
N PHE A 137 16.81 -28.72 32.04
CA PHE A 137 16.23 -28.77 33.39
C PHE A 137 15.89 -30.19 33.83
N ILE A 138 15.32 -31.02 32.95
CA ILE A 138 15.02 -32.43 33.25
C ILE A 138 16.30 -33.21 33.54
N LEU A 139 17.34 -33.05 32.71
CA LEU A 139 18.64 -33.66 32.94
C LEU A 139 19.25 -33.18 34.27
N LYS A 140 19.17 -31.87 34.56
CA LYS A 140 19.66 -31.33 35.84
C LYS A 140 18.93 -31.95 37.02
N ILE A 141 17.63 -32.17 36.95
CA ILE A 141 16.86 -32.81 38.04
C ILE A 141 17.23 -34.29 38.17
N LEU A 142 17.41 -35.01 37.06
CA LEU A 142 17.74 -36.44 37.06
C LEU A 142 19.18 -36.75 37.51
N PHE A 143 20.12 -35.82 37.35
CA PHE A 143 21.54 -36.01 37.68
C PHE A 143 21.98 -35.27 38.96
N VAL A 144 21.09 -34.54 39.63
CA VAL A 144 21.34 -33.85 40.93
C VAL A 144 20.65 -34.58 42.10
N ILE A 145 19.95 -35.70 41.84
CA ILE A 145 19.60 -36.74 42.82
C ILE A 145 20.65 -37.84 42.74
#